data_AF-A0A7V7EA44-F1
#
_entry.id   AF-A0A7V7EA44-F1
#
_cell.length_a   1.000
_cell.length_b   1.000
_cell.length_c   1.000
_cell.angle_alpha   90.00
_cell.angle_beta   90.00
_cell.angle_gamma   90.00
#
_symmetry.space_group_name_H-M   'P 1'
#
loop_
_entity.id
_entity.type
_entity.pdbx_description
1 polymer ?
#
loop_
_entity_poly.entity_id
_entity_poly.type
_entity_poly.pdbx_seq_one_letter_code
_entity_poly.pdbx_strand_id
1 'polypeptide(L)'
;MKPRSREFPELGFGGDHTGARRTRRAFRLCVAAVVLFAATLWFSECFLRYPSAERLYLSGLTLPNNESGRVMLRQAVKIDNEKNESPSPKYLQALAEREESDKILAAYKTAYEIDPRNSFLAIRYGCCLFAHGEAAAALDRFREAALHPPENALPGYLQAAVLPWVDEASRDRLADSLALVARTNGSNESVIFPRPLWFPTLPQGGERYAELRRQIAQECCAPLYRYTDWIAEAAASNIEKRRVHLWNSRLETLETMGERIAASRGSGTIQAIAGLRIQLQASTFREQVAQLDSSAPDRTSITKRMKLESASSN
;
A
#
# COMPACT_ATOMS: atom_id res chain seq x y z
N MET A 1 -5.27 -80.44 -39.11
CA MET A 1 -6.02 -79.33 -38.49
C MET A 1 -5.07 -78.49 -37.64
N LYS A 2 -4.66 -77.31 -38.10
CA LYS A 2 -3.93 -76.34 -37.26
C LYS A 2 -4.96 -75.60 -36.38
N PRO A 3 -4.76 -75.45 -35.07
CA PRO A 3 -5.67 -74.65 -34.25
C PRO A 3 -5.56 -73.19 -34.67
N ARG A 4 -6.69 -72.59 -35.06
CA ARG A 4 -6.80 -71.14 -35.31
C ARG A 4 -6.58 -70.42 -33.98
N SER A 5 -5.50 -69.63 -33.90
CA SER A 5 -5.29 -68.64 -32.85
C SER A 5 -6.46 -67.66 -32.85
N ARG A 6 -7.12 -67.50 -31.69
CA ARG A 6 -8.14 -66.46 -31.50
C ARG A 6 -7.42 -65.11 -31.48
N GLU A 7 -7.41 -64.43 -32.62
CA GLU A 7 -6.97 -63.04 -32.70
C GLU A 7 -8.07 -62.15 -32.11
N PHE A 8 -7.73 -61.39 -31.07
CA PHE A 8 -8.62 -60.42 -30.46
C PHE A 8 -8.26 -59.02 -31.00
N PRO A 9 -9.01 -58.49 -31.98
CA PRO A 9 -8.68 -57.24 -32.68
C PRO A 9 -8.70 -56.00 -31.76
N GLU A 10 -9.31 -56.10 -30.58
CA GLU A 10 -9.32 -55.06 -29.55
C GLU A 10 -7.93 -54.74 -28.97
N LEU A 11 -6.93 -55.59 -29.22
CA LEU A 11 -5.57 -55.46 -28.68
C LEU A 11 -4.54 -54.90 -29.69
N GLY A 12 -4.97 -54.46 -30.87
CA GLY A 12 -4.10 -53.92 -31.92
C GLY A 12 -3.52 -54.99 -32.87
N PHE A 13 -2.96 -54.54 -34.01
CA PHE A 13 -2.51 -55.37 -35.14
C PHE A 13 -1.78 -56.66 -34.69
N GLY A 14 -2.44 -57.80 -34.88
CA GLY A 14 -1.88 -59.14 -34.66
C GLY A 14 -2.25 -59.86 -33.36
N GLY A 15 -3.03 -59.26 -32.45
CA GLY A 15 -3.57 -59.97 -31.26
C GLY A 15 -2.50 -60.52 -30.30
N ASP A 16 -1.25 -60.06 -30.40
CA ASP A 16 -0.13 -60.60 -29.63
C ASP A 16 -0.06 -59.93 -28.25
N HIS A 17 -0.27 -60.71 -27.19
CA HIS A 17 -0.19 -60.24 -25.80
C HIS A 17 1.16 -59.59 -25.47
N THR A 18 2.22 -59.96 -26.19
CA THR A 18 3.55 -59.34 -26.04
C THR A 18 3.58 -57.91 -26.57
N GLY A 19 2.89 -57.63 -27.68
CA GLY A 19 2.71 -56.30 -28.25
C GLY A 19 1.96 -55.36 -27.31
N ALA A 20 0.84 -55.82 -26.74
CA ALA A 20 0.06 -55.05 -25.77
C ALA A 20 0.84 -54.71 -24.48
N ARG A 21 1.76 -55.58 -24.04
CA ARG A 21 2.65 -55.28 -22.91
C ARG A 21 3.72 -54.23 -23.26
N ARG A 22 4.28 -54.29 -24.48
CA ARG A 22 5.25 -53.30 -24.96
C ARG A 22 4.63 -51.91 -25.13
N THR A 23 3.44 -51.82 -25.71
CA THR A 23 2.71 -50.53 -25.86
C THR A 23 2.34 -49.93 -24.51
N ARG A 24 1.88 -50.73 -23.54
CA ARG A 24 1.63 -50.24 -22.17
C ARG A 24 2.90 -49.76 -21.46
N ARG A 25 4.03 -50.46 -21.63
CA ARG A 25 5.32 -50.02 -21.08
C ARG A 25 5.82 -48.74 -21.75
N ALA A 26 5.74 -48.66 -23.07
CA ALA A 26 6.11 -47.47 -23.83
C ALA A 26 5.24 -46.26 -23.43
N PHE A 27 3.92 -46.45 -23.27
CA PHE A 27 3.02 -45.40 -22.79
C PHE A 27 3.40 -44.93 -21.38
N ARG A 28 3.66 -45.86 -20.44
CA ARG A 28 4.12 -45.50 -19.08
C ARG A 28 5.44 -44.74 -19.09
N LEU A 29 6.38 -45.15 -19.94
CA LEU A 29 7.67 -44.46 -20.10
C LEU A 29 7.47 -43.06 -20.70
N CYS A 30 6.60 -42.89 -21.69
CA CYS A 30 6.25 -41.56 -22.22
C CYS A 30 5.62 -40.67 -21.14
N VAL A 31 4.65 -41.17 -20.37
CA VAL A 31 4.05 -40.41 -19.27
C VAL A 31 5.10 -40.03 -18.23
N ALA A 32 5.97 -40.97 -17.84
CA ALA A 32 7.05 -40.69 -16.89
C ALA A 32 8.03 -39.65 -17.43
N ALA A 33 8.38 -39.70 -18.72
CA ALA A 33 9.24 -38.71 -19.37
C ALA A 33 8.60 -37.32 -19.41
N VAL A 34 7.31 -37.22 -19.70
CA VAL A 34 6.58 -35.94 -19.67
C VAL A 34 6.53 -35.37 -18.24
N VAL A 35 6.26 -36.20 -17.23
CA VAL A 35 6.27 -35.77 -15.83
C VAL A 35 7.67 -35.31 -15.41
N LEU A 36 8.72 -36.05 -15.76
CA LEU A 36 10.10 -35.67 -15.47
C LEU A 36 10.46 -34.36 -16.17
N PHE A 37 10.06 -34.19 -17.43
CA PHE A 37 10.31 -32.96 -18.19
C PHE A 37 9.58 -31.77 -17.57
N ALA A 38 8.31 -31.91 -17.20
CA ALA A 38 7.56 -30.89 -16.48
C ALA A 38 8.21 -30.55 -15.13
N ALA A 39 8.68 -31.55 -14.39
CA ALA A 39 9.37 -31.35 -13.11
C ALA A 39 10.72 -30.62 -13.27
N THR A 40 11.48 -30.93 -14.34
CA THR A 40 12.75 -30.25 -14.64
C THR A 40 12.53 -28.81 -15.10
N LEU A 41 11.49 -28.55 -15.91
CA LEU A 41 11.09 -27.18 -16.27
C LEU A 41 10.66 -26.39 -15.04
N TRP A 42 9.79 -26.96 -14.20
CA TRP A 42 9.39 -26.37 -12.92
C TRP A 42 10.60 -26.07 -12.03
N PHE A 43 11.54 -27.02 -11.90
CA PHE A 43 12.77 -26.82 -11.13
C PHE A 43 13.64 -25.70 -11.72
N SER A 44 13.84 -25.68 -13.04
CA SER A 44 14.59 -24.62 -13.71
C SER A 44 13.96 -23.25 -13.46
N GLU A 45 12.64 -23.15 -13.59
CA GLU A 45 11.90 -21.90 -13.42
C GLU A 45 11.91 -21.41 -11.96
N CYS A 46 11.83 -22.31 -10.99
CA CYS A 46 11.88 -21.96 -9.57
C CYS A 46 13.30 -21.71 -9.04
N PHE A 47 14.32 -22.41 -9.57
CA PHE A 47 15.65 -22.44 -8.95
C PHE A 47 16.78 -21.85 -9.78
N LEU A 48 16.69 -21.85 -11.11
CA LEU A 48 17.76 -21.38 -11.99
C LEU A 48 17.43 -20.04 -12.65
N ARG A 49 16.14 -19.66 -12.69
CA ARG A 49 15.67 -18.44 -13.36
C ARG A 49 16.20 -17.14 -12.74
N TYR A 50 16.34 -17.10 -11.41
CA TYR A 50 16.73 -15.88 -10.69
C TYR A 50 18.03 -16.07 -9.91
N PRO A 51 18.87 -15.02 -9.81
CA PRO A 51 19.98 -14.99 -8.87
C PRO A 51 19.51 -15.30 -7.45
N SER A 52 20.41 -15.88 -6.63
CA SER A 52 20.08 -16.34 -5.27
C SER A 52 19.44 -15.26 -4.40
N ALA A 53 19.93 -14.02 -4.44
CA ALA A 53 19.36 -12.88 -3.70
C ALA A 53 17.95 -12.53 -4.18
N GLU A 54 17.70 -12.52 -5.49
CA GLU A 54 16.41 -12.16 -6.06
C GLU A 54 15.33 -13.19 -5.73
N ARG A 55 15.67 -14.49 -5.76
CA ARG A 55 14.74 -15.53 -5.29
C ARG A 55 14.37 -15.36 -3.83
N LEU A 56 15.34 -15.08 -2.96
CA LEU A 56 15.10 -14.86 -1.54
C LEU A 56 14.26 -13.60 -1.31
N TYR A 57 14.47 -12.55 -2.09
CA TYR A 57 13.62 -11.38 -2.11
C TYR A 57 12.17 -11.72 -2.51
N LEU A 58 11.98 -12.48 -3.58
CA LEU A 58 10.64 -12.92 -4.02
C LEU A 58 9.92 -13.73 -2.94
N SER A 59 10.60 -14.73 -2.36
CA SER A 59 10.06 -15.48 -1.22
C SER A 59 9.78 -14.56 -0.03
N GLY A 60 10.68 -13.62 0.23
CA GLY A 60 10.56 -12.61 1.26
C GLY A 60 9.37 -11.68 1.10
N LEU A 61 8.84 -11.46 -0.11
CA LEU A 61 7.62 -10.68 -0.35
C LEU A 61 6.34 -11.51 -0.20
N THR A 62 6.37 -12.76 -0.67
CA THR A 62 5.16 -13.60 -0.78
C THR A 62 4.82 -14.34 0.51
N LEU A 63 5.77 -14.54 1.42
CA LEU A 63 5.52 -15.22 2.69
C LEU A 63 4.56 -14.40 3.57
N PRO A 64 3.49 -15.01 4.13
CA PRO A 64 2.54 -14.30 4.99
C PRO A 64 3.17 -13.91 6.32
N ASN A 65 3.96 -14.80 6.93
CA ASN A 65 4.63 -14.52 8.20
C ASN A 65 5.75 -13.48 8.02
N ASN A 66 5.66 -12.37 8.76
CA ASN A 66 6.65 -11.30 8.78
C ASN A 66 8.03 -11.78 9.23
N GLU A 67 8.11 -12.70 10.18
CA GLU A 67 9.39 -13.21 10.66
C GLU A 67 10.11 -14.03 9.58
N SER A 68 9.41 -14.98 8.97
CA SER A 68 9.99 -15.82 7.91
C SER A 68 10.36 -14.98 6.68
N GLY A 69 9.50 -14.03 6.29
CA GLY A 69 9.79 -13.11 5.20
C GLY A 69 11.02 -12.24 5.48
N ARG A 70 11.13 -11.71 6.71
CA ARG A 70 12.28 -10.92 7.17
C ARG A 70 13.58 -11.70 7.12
N VAL A 71 13.60 -12.96 7.58
CA VAL A 71 14.81 -13.81 7.49
C VAL A 71 15.28 -13.97 6.05
N MET A 72 14.34 -14.21 5.12
CA MET A 72 14.67 -14.31 3.69
C MET A 72 15.20 -12.99 3.13
N LEU A 73 14.62 -11.85 3.52
CA LEU A 73 15.07 -10.52 3.09
C LEU A 73 16.44 -10.15 3.66
N ARG A 74 16.73 -10.46 4.93
CA ARG A 74 18.06 -10.28 5.52
C ARG A 74 19.12 -11.08 4.76
N GLN A 75 18.80 -12.33 4.40
CA GLN A 75 19.71 -13.15 3.61
C GLN A 75 19.86 -12.63 2.17
N ALA A 76 18.78 -12.10 1.56
CA ALA A 76 18.83 -11.48 0.25
C ALA A 76 19.77 -10.26 0.25
N VAL A 77 19.63 -9.36 1.23
CA VAL A 77 20.50 -8.20 1.41
C VAL A 77 21.95 -8.63 1.63
N LYS A 78 22.20 -9.65 2.46
CA LYS A 78 23.55 -10.16 2.72
C LYS A 78 24.23 -10.65 1.43
N ILE A 79 23.56 -11.52 0.67
CA ILE A 79 24.10 -12.07 -0.58
C ILE A 79 24.31 -10.97 -1.62
N ASP A 80 23.39 -10.01 -1.70
CA ASP A 80 23.51 -8.90 -2.64
C ASP A 80 24.69 -7.98 -2.28
N ASN A 81 24.89 -7.71 -0.99
CA ASN A 81 26.02 -6.93 -0.47
C ASN A 81 27.38 -7.63 -0.62
N GLU A 82 27.41 -8.97 -0.60
CA GLU A 82 28.63 -9.74 -0.89
C GLU A 82 29.00 -9.66 -2.39
N LYS A 83 28.02 -9.40 -3.26
CA LYS A 83 28.21 -9.37 -4.71
C LYS A 83 28.40 -7.96 -5.26
N ASN A 84 27.74 -6.97 -4.68
CA ASN A 84 27.75 -5.57 -5.11
C ASN A 84 28.48 -4.70 -4.08
N GLU A 85 28.98 -3.54 -4.51
CA GLU A 85 29.61 -2.55 -3.61
C GLU A 85 28.63 -1.99 -2.56
N SER A 86 27.33 -1.96 -2.87
CA SER A 86 26.27 -1.58 -1.94
C SER A 86 25.01 -2.41 -2.19
N PRO A 87 24.20 -2.69 -1.15
CA PRO A 87 22.98 -3.46 -1.31
C PRO A 87 21.96 -2.71 -2.17
N SER A 88 21.20 -3.46 -2.97
CA SER A 88 20.15 -2.90 -3.81
C SER A 88 19.07 -2.23 -2.96
N PRO A 89 18.67 -0.97 -3.26
CA PRO A 89 17.68 -0.25 -2.46
C PRO A 89 16.33 -0.96 -2.36
N LYS A 90 15.91 -1.72 -3.40
CA LYS A 90 14.67 -2.52 -3.35
C LYS A 90 14.69 -3.60 -2.25
N TYR A 91 15.85 -4.19 -1.96
CA TYR A 91 15.98 -5.21 -0.93
C TYR A 91 15.99 -4.59 0.47
N LEU A 92 16.68 -3.47 0.63
CA LEU A 92 16.69 -2.72 1.90
C LEU A 92 15.32 -2.15 2.23
N GLN A 93 14.60 -1.57 1.25
CA GLN A 93 13.24 -1.09 1.46
C GLN A 93 12.31 -2.24 1.84
N ALA A 94 12.32 -3.36 1.12
CA ALA A 94 11.47 -4.50 1.47
C ALA A 94 11.79 -5.06 2.86
N LEU A 95 13.07 -5.08 3.24
CA LEU A 95 13.48 -5.46 4.58
C LEU A 95 12.90 -4.49 5.62
N ALA A 96 13.06 -3.18 5.43
CA ALA A 96 12.52 -2.15 6.32
C ALA A 96 11.01 -2.29 6.54
N GLU A 97 10.24 -2.61 5.49
CA GLU A 97 8.79 -2.82 5.57
C GLU A 97 8.38 -4.05 6.41
N ARG A 98 9.30 -4.98 6.68
CA ARG A 98 9.05 -6.22 7.45
C ARG A 98 9.89 -6.35 8.72
N GLU A 99 10.67 -5.33 9.06
CA GLU A 99 11.52 -5.33 10.24
C GLU A 99 10.74 -5.29 11.55
N GLU A 100 11.42 -5.65 12.63
CA GLU A 100 10.88 -5.57 13.99
C GLU A 100 10.70 -4.10 14.40
N SER A 101 9.72 -3.80 15.26
CA SER A 101 9.39 -2.43 15.66
C SER A 101 10.56 -1.67 16.30
N ASP A 102 11.52 -2.36 16.91
CA ASP A 102 12.75 -1.78 17.47
C ASP A 102 13.79 -1.41 16.39
N LYS A 103 13.79 -2.11 15.25
CA LYS A 103 14.78 -1.94 14.15
C LYS A 103 14.22 -1.23 12.93
N ILE A 104 12.91 -1.06 12.85
CA ILE A 104 12.23 -0.54 11.66
C ILE A 104 12.73 0.84 11.24
N LEU A 105 12.94 1.77 12.19
CA LEU A 105 13.43 3.11 11.90
C LEU A 105 14.86 3.10 11.39
N ALA A 106 15.73 2.28 11.99
CA ALA A 106 17.11 2.11 11.53
C ALA A 106 17.14 1.49 10.11
N ALA A 107 16.29 0.50 9.85
CA ALA A 107 16.18 -0.11 8.53
C ALA A 107 15.70 0.88 7.47
N TYR A 108 14.65 1.66 7.75
CA TYR A 108 14.20 2.72 6.84
C TYR A 108 15.27 3.78 6.61
N LYS A 109 16.00 4.19 7.66
CA LYS A 109 17.12 5.13 7.52
C LYS A 109 18.16 4.58 6.54
N THR A 110 18.60 3.33 6.71
CA THR A 110 19.57 2.71 5.79
C THR A 110 19.04 2.60 4.36
N ALA A 111 17.77 2.26 4.17
CA ALA A 111 17.17 2.22 2.84
C ALA A 111 17.12 3.62 2.19
N TYR A 112 16.79 4.64 2.98
CA TYR A 112 16.68 6.02 2.53
C TYR A 112 18.04 6.63 2.18
N GLU A 113 19.10 6.31 2.92
CA GLU A 113 20.47 6.75 2.61
C GLU A 113 20.97 6.24 1.24
N ILE A 114 20.52 5.05 0.83
CA ILE A 114 20.86 4.46 -0.47
C ILE A 114 20.01 5.03 -1.61
N ASP A 115 18.74 5.33 -1.38
CA ASP A 115 17.81 5.88 -2.39
C ASP A 115 17.01 7.08 -1.87
N PRO A 116 17.66 8.25 -1.65
CA PRO A 116 17.02 9.42 -1.05
C PRO A 116 16.01 10.09 -1.99
N ARG A 117 16.11 9.82 -3.30
CA ARG A 117 15.25 10.43 -4.34
C ARG A 117 13.92 9.71 -4.52
N ASN A 118 13.69 8.63 -3.79
CA ASN A 118 12.46 7.87 -3.91
C ASN A 118 11.36 8.48 -3.02
N SER A 119 10.46 9.22 -3.66
CA SER A 119 9.33 9.90 -3.00
C SER A 119 8.48 8.93 -2.17
N PHE A 120 8.21 7.73 -2.67
CA PHE A 120 7.40 6.74 -1.95
C PHE A 120 8.11 6.16 -0.73
N LEU A 121 9.42 5.92 -0.83
CA LEU A 121 10.24 5.52 0.32
C LEU A 121 10.24 6.60 1.40
N ALA A 122 10.40 7.86 1.01
CA ALA A 122 10.34 9.01 1.92
C ALA A 122 8.97 9.12 2.62
N ILE A 123 7.86 8.91 1.90
CA ILE A 123 6.51 8.86 2.48
C ILE A 123 6.40 7.72 3.50
N ARG A 124 6.81 6.50 3.14
CA ARG A 124 6.71 5.34 4.04
C ARG A 124 7.54 5.56 5.31
N TYR A 125 8.76 6.07 5.15
CA TYR A 125 9.64 6.38 6.28
C TYR A 125 9.05 7.48 7.16
N GLY A 126 8.53 8.57 6.58
CA GLY A 126 7.85 9.64 7.30
C GLY A 126 6.65 9.16 8.12
N CYS A 127 5.80 8.30 7.54
CA CYS A 127 4.68 7.70 8.27
C CYS A 127 5.15 6.84 9.45
N CYS A 128 6.23 6.07 9.25
CA CYS A 128 6.84 5.26 10.30
C CYS A 128 7.40 6.13 11.44
N LEU A 129 8.15 7.20 11.11
CA LEU A 129 8.67 8.16 12.10
C LEU A 129 7.55 8.79 12.93
N PHE A 130 6.48 9.24 12.27
CA PHE A 130 5.34 9.83 12.96
C PHE A 130 4.63 8.83 13.89
N ALA A 131 4.49 7.56 13.47
CA ALA A 131 3.94 6.51 14.32
C ALA A 131 4.78 6.26 15.58
N HIS A 132 6.09 6.48 15.52
CA HIS A 132 7.03 6.38 16.65
C HIS A 132 7.23 7.70 17.41
N GLY A 133 6.45 8.75 17.09
CA GLY A 133 6.48 10.04 17.81
C GLY A 133 7.52 11.05 17.30
N GLU A 134 8.27 10.73 16.25
CA GLU A 134 9.27 11.63 15.67
C GLU A 134 8.66 12.58 14.63
N ALA A 135 7.75 13.45 15.06
CA ALA A 135 6.99 14.34 14.17
C ALA A 135 7.87 15.29 13.35
N ALA A 136 8.92 15.85 13.96
CA ALA A 136 9.84 16.77 13.26
C ALA A 136 10.57 16.07 12.11
N ALA A 137 11.13 14.87 12.37
CA ALA A 137 11.81 14.08 11.36
C ALA A 137 10.84 13.60 10.26
N ALA A 138 9.60 13.23 10.63
CA ALA A 138 8.56 12.86 9.68
C ALA A 138 8.22 14.03 8.73
N LEU A 139 8.11 15.26 9.26
CA LEU A 139 7.85 16.44 8.46
C LEU A 139 8.93 16.68 7.40
N ASP A 140 10.20 16.51 7.76
CA ASP A 140 11.31 16.66 6.82
C ASP A 140 11.28 15.60 5.72
N ARG A 141 11.00 14.33 6.06
CA ARG A 141 10.82 13.26 5.06
C ARG A 141 9.68 13.55 4.10
N PHE A 142 8.55 14.09 4.57
CA PHE A 142 7.44 14.45 3.68
C PHE A 142 7.74 15.68 2.82
N ARG A 143 8.57 16.62 3.29
CA ARG A 143 9.07 17.73 2.46
C ARG A 143 9.95 17.22 1.33
N GLU A 144 10.91 16.37 1.65
CA GLU A 144 11.78 15.74 0.65
C GLU A 144 10.99 14.90 -0.36
N ALA A 145 9.97 14.17 0.09
CA ALA A 145 9.09 13.39 -0.78
C ALA A 145 8.38 14.26 -1.83
N ALA A 146 8.02 15.50 -1.49
CA ALA A 146 7.36 16.43 -2.41
C ALA A 146 8.31 17.01 -3.48
N LEU A 147 9.63 16.95 -3.26
CA LEU A 147 10.63 17.48 -4.20
C LEU A 147 10.98 16.50 -5.32
N HIS A 148 10.60 15.23 -5.18
CA HIS A 148 11.00 14.16 -6.07
C HIS A 148 9.81 13.55 -6.79
N PRO A 149 9.99 13.11 -8.06
CA PRO A 149 8.90 12.50 -8.81
C PRO A 149 8.42 11.19 -8.15
N PRO A 150 7.15 10.82 -8.35
CA PRO A 150 6.14 11.53 -9.16
C PRO A 150 5.53 12.74 -8.44
N GLU A 151 5.04 13.71 -9.21
CA GLU A 151 4.21 14.82 -8.68
C GLU A 151 3.01 14.24 -7.91
N ASN A 152 2.93 14.57 -6.63
CA ASN A 152 2.05 13.89 -5.70
C ASN A 152 1.60 14.82 -4.58
N ALA A 153 0.29 15.02 -4.49
CA ALA A 153 -0.32 15.83 -3.45
C ALA A 153 -0.29 15.17 -2.05
N LEU A 154 -0.09 13.85 -1.96
CA LEU A 154 -0.13 13.11 -0.69
C LEU A 154 0.92 13.61 0.33
N PRO A 155 2.22 13.76 -0.02
CA PRO A 155 3.20 14.43 0.83
C PRO A 155 2.73 15.77 1.42
N GLY A 156 2.08 16.62 0.61
CA GLY A 156 1.59 17.93 1.08
C GLY A 156 0.54 17.80 2.19
N TYR A 157 -0.41 16.87 2.04
CA TYR A 157 -1.39 16.58 3.09
C TYR A 157 -0.74 15.95 4.33
N LEU A 158 0.26 15.09 4.17
CA LEU A 158 0.98 14.47 5.29
C LEU A 158 1.83 15.49 6.05
N GLN A 159 2.48 16.44 5.35
CA GLN A 159 3.14 17.58 5.99
C GLN A 159 2.16 18.40 6.83
N ALA A 160 0.98 18.69 6.26
CA ALA A 160 -0.04 19.48 6.93
C ALA A 160 -0.58 18.75 8.15
N ALA A 161 -0.79 17.44 8.00
CA ALA A 161 -1.21 16.58 9.08
C ALA A 161 -0.21 16.61 10.22
N VAL A 162 1.08 16.39 9.97
CA VAL A 162 2.09 16.25 11.04
C VAL A 162 2.47 17.56 11.73
N LEU A 163 2.29 18.70 11.05
CA LEU A 163 2.73 20.02 11.54
C LEU A 163 2.32 20.37 13.00
N PRO A 164 1.08 20.09 13.47
CA PRO A 164 0.66 20.42 14.84
C PRO A 164 1.47 19.72 15.95
N TRP A 165 2.16 18.63 15.63
CA TRP A 165 2.96 17.83 16.57
C TRP A 165 4.47 18.14 16.52
N VAL A 166 4.91 19.08 15.67
CA VAL A 166 6.35 19.44 15.56
C VAL A 166 6.74 20.50 16.59
N ASP A 167 5.90 21.52 16.78
CA ASP A 167 6.18 22.62 17.71
C ASP A 167 4.95 22.99 18.53
N GLU A 168 4.95 22.59 19.80
CA GLU A 168 3.90 22.94 20.74
C GLU A 168 3.85 24.44 21.09
N ALA A 169 4.90 25.21 20.82
CA ALA A 169 4.93 26.62 21.18
C ALA A 169 4.34 27.54 20.08
N SER A 170 4.11 27.03 18.87
CA SER A 170 3.57 27.84 17.78
C SER A 170 2.16 28.36 18.10
N ARG A 171 1.98 29.68 17.98
CA ARG A 171 0.76 30.40 18.39
C ARG A 171 -0.46 30.04 17.53
N ASP A 172 -0.25 29.71 16.26
CA ASP A 172 -1.32 29.51 15.26
C ASP A 172 -1.17 28.23 14.42
N ARG A 173 -0.68 27.13 15.00
CA ARG A 173 -0.43 25.86 14.27
C ARG A 173 -1.61 25.33 13.46
N LEU A 174 -2.84 25.57 13.92
CA LEU A 174 -4.06 25.22 13.19
C LEU A 174 -4.19 26.03 11.88
N ALA A 175 -3.87 27.31 11.91
CA ALA A 175 -3.93 28.14 10.71
C ALA A 175 -2.84 27.73 9.73
N ASP A 176 -1.62 27.45 10.21
CA ASP A 176 -0.50 27.04 9.38
C ASP A 176 -0.74 25.69 8.71
N SER A 177 -1.28 24.71 9.46
CA SER A 177 -1.59 23.37 8.93
C SER A 177 -2.69 23.45 7.87
N LEU A 178 -3.77 24.18 8.15
CA LEU A 178 -4.87 24.37 7.19
C LEU A 178 -4.47 25.18 5.97
N ALA A 179 -3.59 26.17 6.12
CA ALA A 179 -3.02 26.91 4.99
C ALA A 179 -2.23 25.98 4.07
N LEU A 180 -1.50 25.00 4.62
CA LEU A 180 -0.82 23.99 3.82
C LEU A 180 -1.81 23.08 3.09
N VAL A 181 -2.88 22.63 3.76
CA VAL A 181 -3.97 21.86 3.10
C VAL A 181 -4.58 22.67 1.95
N ALA A 182 -4.88 23.95 2.16
CA ALA A 182 -5.44 24.83 1.13
C ALA A 182 -4.49 24.98 -0.07
N ARG A 183 -3.19 25.16 0.17
CA ARG A 183 -2.17 25.18 -0.90
C ARG A 183 -2.13 23.86 -1.67
N THR A 184 -2.14 22.73 -0.97
CA THR A 184 -2.15 21.41 -1.61
C THR A 184 -3.45 21.18 -2.39
N ASN A 185 -4.59 21.65 -1.90
CA ASN A 185 -5.87 21.60 -2.62
C ASN A 185 -5.88 22.46 -3.89
N GLY A 186 -5.09 23.53 -3.94
CA GLY A 186 -4.90 24.35 -5.15
C GLY A 186 -3.89 23.78 -6.15
N SER A 187 -3.11 22.76 -5.78
CA SER A 187 -2.17 22.11 -6.69
C SER A 187 -2.90 21.23 -7.71
N ASN A 188 -2.38 21.14 -8.94
CA ASN A 188 -2.90 20.24 -9.98
C ASN A 188 -2.42 18.78 -9.80
N GLU A 189 -1.69 18.48 -8.73
CA GLU A 189 -1.08 17.19 -8.50
C GLU A 189 -2.10 16.13 -8.09
N SER A 190 -2.01 14.92 -8.65
CA SER A 190 -2.88 13.83 -8.23
C SER A 190 -2.45 13.26 -6.88
N VAL A 191 -3.39 12.79 -6.06
CA VAL A 191 -3.08 12.04 -4.84
C VAL A 191 -2.69 10.62 -5.24
N ILE A 192 -1.45 10.22 -4.95
CA ILE A 192 -0.91 8.89 -5.26
C ILE A 192 -0.40 8.25 -3.96
N PHE A 193 -0.98 7.11 -3.60
CA PHE A 193 -0.50 6.31 -2.49
C PHE A 193 0.67 5.41 -2.91
N PRO A 194 1.65 5.16 -2.02
CA PRO A 194 2.69 4.16 -2.28
C PRO A 194 2.07 2.80 -2.60
N ARG A 195 2.65 2.09 -3.58
CA ARG A 195 2.27 0.70 -3.89
C ARG A 195 3.19 -0.26 -3.15
N PRO A 196 2.71 -1.49 -2.86
CA PRO A 196 3.60 -2.53 -2.35
C PRO A 196 4.78 -2.75 -3.29
N LEU A 197 5.96 -2.98 -2.71
CA LEU A 197 7.06 -3.55 -3.47
C LEU A 197 6.62 -4.91 -4.00
N TRP A 198 6.44 -4.98 -5.31
CA TRP A 198 5.92 -6.18 -5.97
C TRP A 198 6.69 -6.44 -7.25
N PHE A 199 7.13 -7.68 -7.41
CA PHE A 199 7.89 -8.04 -8.58
C PHE A 199 6.97 -8.20 -9.80
N PRO A 200 7.35 -7.72 -11.00
CA PRO A 200 6.45 -7.68 -12.15
C PRO A 200 5.86 -9.04 -12.57
N THR A 201 6.58 -10.14 -12.32
CA THR A 201 6.10 -11.49 -12.67
C THR A 201 5.14 -12.07 -11.65
N LEU A 202 4.96 -11.44 -10.48
CA LEU A 202 4.02 -11.91 -9.46
C LEU A 202 2.61 -11.36 -9.73
N PRO A 203 1.55 -12.16 -9.53
CA PRO A 203 0.19 -11.72 -9.78
C PRO A 203 -0.22 -10.61 -8.80
N GLN A 204 -0.76 -9.52 -9.32
CA GLN A 204 -1.27 -8.39 -8.51
C GLN A 204 -2.71 -8.60 -8.02
N GLY A 205 -3.41 -9.62 -8.52
CA GLY A 205 -4.77 -9.98 -8.08
C GLY A 205 -4.84 -10.89 -6.86
N GLY A 206 -3.69 -11.29 -6.30
CA GLY A 206 -3.64 -12.20 -5.16
C GLY A 206 -3.96 -11.53 -3.83
N GLU A 207 -4.42 -12.33 -2.86
CA GLU A 207 -4.74 -11.88 -1.50
C GLU A 207 -3.56 -11.17 -0.84
N ARG A 208 -2.35 -11.69 -1.00
CA ARG A 208 -1.13 -11.12 -0.39
C ARG A 208 -0.83 -9.70 -0.86
N TYR A 209 -0.97 -9.44 -2.17
CA TYR A 209 -0.76 -8.09 -2.70
C TYR A 209 -1.83 -7.13 -2.17
N ALA A 210 -3.09 -7.58 -2.10
CA ALA A 210 -4.19 -6.80 -1.56
C ALA A 210 -4.00 -6.49 -0.06
N GLU A 211 -3.51 -7.45 0.73
CA GLU A 211 -3.16 -7.26 2.14
C GLU A 211 -2.07 -6.20 2.32
N LEU A 212 -0.94 -6.33 1.62
CA LEU A 212 0.14 -5.33 1.68
C LEU A 212 -0.34 -3.95 1.25
N ARG A 213 -1.13 -3.87 0.17
CA ARG A 213 -1.70 -2.60 -0.30
C ARG A 213 -2.62 -1.97 0.74
N ARG A 214 -3.40 -2.77 1.47
CA ARG A 214 -4.25 -2.31 2.56
C ARG A 214 -3.42 -1.78 3.73
N GLN A 215 -2.40 -2.51 4.15
CA GLN A 215 -1.49 -2.09 5.23
C GLN A 215 -0.83 -0.74 4.91
N ILE A 216 -0.26 -0.60 3.72
CA ILE A 216 0.39 0.65 3.27
C ILE A 216 -0.60 1.82 3.27
N ALA A 217 -1.82 1.60 2.77
CA ALA A 217 -2.86 2.62 2.78
C ALA A 217 -3.22 3.03 4.22
N GLN A 218 -3.36 2.07 5.14
CA GLN A 218 -3.63 2.36 6.56
C GLN A 218 -2.51 3.16 7.22
N GLU A 219 -1.26 2.79 6.99
CA GLU A 219 -0.07 3.51 7.48
C GLU A 219 -0.08 4.97 7.00
N CYS A 220 -0.39 5.21 5.72
CA CYS A 220 -0.46 6.56 5.16
C CYS A 220 -1.70 7.35 5.62
N CYS A 221 -2.82 6.69 5.89
CA CYS A 221 -4.02 7.36 6.39
C CYS A 221 -3.95 7.67 7.90
N ALA A 222 -3.12 6.98 8.68
CA ALA A 222 -3.05 7.17 10.13
C ALA A 222 -2.71 8.61 10.56
N PRO A 223 -1.70 9.31 9.96
CA PRO A 223 -1.47 10.72 10.23
C PRO A 223 -2.67 11.61 9.88
N LEU A 224 -3.35 11.31 8.77
CA LEU A 224 -4.51 12.07 8.31
C LEU A 224 -5.68 11.94 9.28
N TYR A 225 -5.95 10.74 9.80
CA TYR A 225 -6.99 10.52 10.80
C TYR A 225 -6.70 11.26 12.10
N ARG A 226 -5.48 11.16 12.63
CA ARG A 226 -5.10 11.91 13.83
C ARG A 226 -5.29 13.41 13.62
N TYR A 227 -4.99 13.91 12.42
CA TYR A 227 -5.11 15.32 12.09
C TYR A 227 -6.57 15.77 12.02
N THR A 228 -7.42 14.97 11.38
CA THR A 228 -8.85 15.32 11.26
C THR A 228 -9.58 15.21 12.59
N ASP A 229 -9.22 14.23 13.43
CA ASP A 229 -9.77 14.10 14.78
C ASP A 229 -9.34 15.30 15.64
N TRP A 230 -8.07 15.72 15.57
CA TRP A 230 -7.58 16.94 16.24
C TRP A 230 -8.31 18.22 15.79
N ILE A 231 -8.56 18.38 14.48
CA ILE A 231 -9.33 19.54 13.99
C ILE A 231 -10.78 19.48 14.45
N ALA A 232 -11.39 18.30 14.48
CA ALA A 232 -12.76 18.14 14.96
C ALA A 232 -12.90 18.52 16.43
N GLU A 233 -11.94 18.14 17.28
CA GLU A 233 -11.91 18.58 18.68
C GLU A 233 -11.79 20.12 18.78
N ALA A 234 -10.91 20.72 17.97
CA ALA A 234 -10.76 22.16 17.91
C ALA A 234 -12.05 22.86 17.40
N ALA A 235 -12.74 22.27 16.41
CA ALA A 235 -13.99 22.78 15.88
C ALA A 235 -15.09 22.73 16.95
N ALA A 236 -15.28 21.57 17.60
CA ALA A 236 -16.24 21.39 18.67
C ALA A 236 -16.05 22.41 19.81
N SER A 237 -14.81 22.59 20.29
CA SER A 237 -14.54 23.56 21.37
C SER A 237 -14.83 25.02 20.98
N ASN A 238 -14.65 25.39 19.71
CA ASN A 238 -14.93 26.75 19.24
C ASN A 238 -16.42 26.98 18.96
N ILE A 239 -17.13 25.96 18.49
CA ILE A 239 -18.60 25.95 18.33
C ILE A 239 -19.26 26.18 19.68
N GLU A 240 -18.83 25.48 20.74
CA GLU A 240 -19.30 25.71 22.12
C GLU A 240 -19.07 27.15 22.59
N LYS A 241 -17.92 27.73 22.24
CA LYS A 241 -17.54 29.12 22.58
C LYS A 241 -18.17 30.16 21.65
N ARG A 242 -19.04 29.77 20.72
CA ARG A 242 -19.68 30.62 19.68
C ARG A 242 -18.69 31.42 18.82
N ARG A 243 -17.49 30.89 18.58
CA ARG A 243 -16.47 31.50 17.72
C ARG A 243 -16.46 30.83 16.35
N VAL A 244 -17.48 31.11 15.55
CA VAL A 244 -17.82 30.34 14.33
C VAL A 244 -17.33 30.95 13.01
N HIS A 245 -17.04 32.26 12.98
CA HIS A 245 -16.75 33.05 11.77
C HIS A 245 -15.65 32.49 10.84
N LEU A 246 -14.67 31.75 11.35
CA LEU A 246 -13.56 31.19 10.55
C LEU A 246 -13.72 29.70 10.22
N TRP A 247 -14.66 29.01 10.85
CA TRP A 247 -14.73 27.54 10.77
C TRP A 247 -15.36 27.03 9.49
N ASN A 248 -16.28 27.76 8.88
CA ASN A 248 -16.90 27.31 7.63
C ASN A 248 -15.86 27.12 6.51
N SER A 249 -14.99 28.11 6.27
CA SER A 249 -13.92 28.04 5.26
C SER A 249 -12.85 26.99 5.61
N ARG A 250 -12.52 26.84 6.90
CA ARG A 250 -11.56 25.82 7.38
C ARG A 250 -12.07 24.40 7.15
N LEU A 251 -13.35 24.16 7.43
CA LEU A 251 -13.98 22.85 7.22
C LEU A 251 -14.20 22.56 5.73
N GLU A 252 -14.50 23.58 4.92
CA GLU A 252 -14.54 23.45 3.46
C GLU A 252 -13.17 23.00 2.90
N THR A 253 -12.08 23.58 3.41
CA THR A 253 -10.72 23.16 3.04
C THR A 253 -10.47 21.68 3.35
N LEU A 254 -10.94 21.18 4.50
CA LEU A 254 -10.85 19.76 4.86
C LEU A 254 -11.74 18.88 3.98
N GLU A 255 -12.93 19.36 3.62
CA GLU A 255 -13.85 18.64 2.75
C GLU A 255 -13.24 18.42 1.36
N THR A 256 -12.62 19.44 0.77
CA THR A 256 -11.90 19.33 -0.51
C THR A 256 -10.70 18.37 -0.40
N MET A 257 -9.98 18.37 0.72
CA MET A 257 -8.90 17.40 0.96
C MET A 257 -9.46 15.97 0.98
N GLY A 258 -10.55 15.73 1.71
CA GLY A 258 -11.21 14.42 1.77
C GLY A 258 -11.73 13.96 0.41
N GLU A 259 -12.25 14.87 -0.42
CA GLU A 259 -12.68 14.59 -1.80
C GLU A 259 -11.50 14.14 -2.67
N ARG A 260 -10.39 14.87 -2.63
CA ARG A 260 -9.18 14.53 -3.39
C ARG A 260 -8.55 13.21 -2.95
N ILE A 261 -8.58 12.89 -1.66
CA ILE A 261 -8.10 11.59 -1.14
C ILE A 261 -9.02 10.46 -1.61
N ALA A 262 -10.34 10.64 -1.56
CA ALA A 262 -11.30 9.63 -2.00
C ALA A 262 -11.15 9.33 -3.51
N ALA A 263 -10.93 10.38 -4.31
CA ALA A 263 -10.71 10.31 -5.75
C ALA A 263 -9.27 9.95 -6.16
N SER A 264 -8.42 9.50 -5.23
CA SER A 264 -7.01 9.19 -5.51
C SER A 264 -6.82 8.16 -6.64
N ARG A 265 -5.74 8.31 -7.41
CA ARG A 265 -5.47 7.40 -8.54
C ARG A 265 -5.13 6.01 -8.03
N GLY A 266 -5.87 5.01 -8.51
CA GLY A 266 -5.75 3.66 -7.97
C GLY A 266 -6.20 3.60 -6.51
N SER A 267 -7.22 4.35 -6.14
CA SER A 267 -7.90 4.24 -4.85
C SER A 267 -8.39 2.81 -4.64
N GLY A 268 -7.93 2.17 -3.57
CA GLY A 268 -8.59 0.98 -3.02
C GLY A 268 -9.68 1.43 -2.05
N THR A 269 -10.46 0.48 -1.53
CA THR A 269 -11.56 0.76 -0.60
C THR A 269 -11.12 1.61 0.60
N ILE A 270 -9.89 1.45 1.09
CA ILE A 270 -9.39 2.16 2.27
C ILE A 270 -9.17 3.65 2.02
N GLN A 271 -8.59 4.04 0.88
CA GLN A 271 -8.38 5.45 0.55
C GLN A 271 -9.72 6.17 0.33
N ALA A 272 -10.66 5.49 -0.35
CA ALA A 272 -12.02 5.98 -0.53
C ALA A 272 -12.72 6.20 0.82
N ILE A 273 -12.71 5.19 1.70
CA ILE A 273 -13.28 5.30 3.05
C ILE A 273 -12.62 6.43 3.84
N ALA A 274 -11.30 6.56 3.77
CA ALA A 274 -10.58 7.62 4.48
C ALA A 274 -11.07 9.01 4.04
N GLY A 275 -11.11 9.25 2.73
CA GLY A 275 -11.60 10.51 2.18
C GLY A 275 -13.07 10.78 2.48
N LEU A 276 -13.93 9.76 2.44
CA LEU A 276 -15.34 9.87 2.78
C LEU A 276 -15.55 10.19 4.27
N ARG A 277 -14.80 9.56 5.17
CA ARG A 277 -14.84 9.86 6.62
C ARG A 277 -14.48 11.32 6.88
N ILE A 278 -13.41 11.81 6.26
CA ILE A 278 -12.98 13.20 6.39
C ILE A 278 -14.09 14.16 5.93
N GLN A 279 -14.70 13.89 4.77
CA GLN A 279 -15.81 14.71 4.24
C GLN A 279 -17.04 14.68 5.16
N LEU A 280 -17.39 13.51 5.71
CA LEU A 280 -18.55 13.35 6.59
C LEU A 280 -18.35 14.14 7.89
N GLN A 281 -17.16 14.06 8.49
CA GLN A 281 -16.82 14.80 9.70
C GLN A 281 -16.87 16.32 9.44
N ALA A 282 -16.26 16.79 8.35
CA ALA A 282 -16.27 18.20 7.98
C ALA A 282 -17.68 18.73 7.73
N SER A 283 -18.50 18.02 6.95
CA SER A 283 -19.87 18.44 6.62
C SER A 283 -20.77 18.50 7.86
N THR A 284 -20.64 17.56 8.79
CA THR A 284 -21.38 17.55 10.07
C THR A 284 -21.10 18.82 10.89
N PHE A 285 -19.84 19.24 11.01
CA PHE A 285 -19.50 20.47 11.74
C PHE A 285 -19.92 21.73 11.00
N ARG A 286 -19.89 21.75 9.66
CA ARG A 286 -20.37 22.90 8.87
C ARG A 286 -21.85 23.16 9.08
N GLU A 287 -22.67 22.11 9.17
CA GLU A 287 -24.10 22.23 9.48
C GLU A 287 -24.33 22.84 10.86
N GLN A 288 -23.57 22.41 11.88
CA GLN A 288 -23.65 22.99 13.23
C GLN A 288 -23.26 24.47 13.24
N VAL A 289 -22.20 24.83 12.50
CA VAL A 289 -21.78 26.23 12.33
C VAL A 289 -22.87 27.06 11.65
N ALA A 290 -23.48 26.57 10.57
CA ALA A 290 -24.56 27.28 9.87
C ALA A 290 -25.78 27.53 10.76
N GLN A 291 -26.19 26.53 11.55
CA GLN A 291 -27.28 26.66 12.51
C GLN A 291 -27.02 27.75 13.57
N LEU A 292 -25.78 27.90 14.02
CA LEU A 292 -25.39 28.94 14.98
C LEU A 292 -25.26 30.33 14.35
N ASP A 293 -24.81 30.41 13.11
CA ASP A 293 -24.69 31.67 12.36
C ASP A 293 -26.04 32.19 11.80
N SER A 294 -27.16 31.54 12.13
CA SER A 294 -28.50 31.89 11.62
C SER A 294 -28.61 31.86 10.08
N SER A 295 -27.63 31.25 9.42
CA SER A 295 -27.65 30.99 7.98
C SER A 295 -28.42 29.69 7.79
N ALA A 296 -29.44 29.70 6.91
CA ALA A 296 -30.17 28.48 6.61
C ALA A 296 -29.16 27.41 6.15
N PRO A 297 -29.18 26.19 6.73
CA PRO A 297 -28.27 25.14 6.30
C PRO A 297 -28.53 24.91 4.80
N ASP A 298 -27.46 24.99 4.01
CA ASP A 298 -27.57 24.87 2.56
C ASP A 298 -28.17 23.49 2.24
N ARG A 299 -29.31 23.47 1.51
CA ARG A 299 -29.96 22.19 1.14
C ARG A 299 -29.00 21.27 0.40
N THR A 300 -28.01 21.83 -0.30
CA THR A 300 -26.97 21.06 -0.98
C THR A 300 -26.06 20.32 0.00
N SER A 301 -25.70 20.93 1.15
CA SER A 301 -24.82 20.31 2.14
C SER A 301 -25.50 19.13 2.85
N ILE A 302 -26.78 19.31 3.22
CA ILE A 302 -27.60 18.24 3.84
C ILE A 302 -27.74 17.05 2.88
N THR A 303 -28.02 17.33 1.60
CA THR A 303 -28.17 16.27 0.58
C THR A 303 -26.84 15.56 0.32
N LYS A 304 -25.72 16.30 0.33
CA LYS A 304 -24.37 15.72 0.20
C LYS A 304 -24.06 14.81 1.39
N ARG A 305 -24.36 15.23 2.62
CA ARG A 305 -24.18 14.42 3.83
C ARG A 305 -24.94 13.11 3.79
N MET A 306 -26.24 13.12 3.48
CA MET A 306 -27.03 11.89 3.36
C MET A 306 -26.43 10.90 2.34
N LYS A 307 -25.91 11.41 1.22
CA LYS A 307 -25.19 10.59 0.23
C LYS A 307 -23.91 10.01 0.81
N LEU A 308 -23.11 10.81 1.52
CA LEU A 308 -21.88 10.34 2.17
C LEU A 308 -22.14 9.28 3.24
N GLU A 309 -23.18 9.44 4.06
CA GLU A 309 -23.57 8.46 5.08
C GLU A 309 -23.94 7.12 4.44
N SER A 310 -24.73 7.15 3.37
CA SER A 310 -25.08 5.95 2.59
C SER A 310 -23.87 5.28 1.92
N ALA A 311 -22.89 6.08 1.47
CA ALA A 311 -21.67 5.58 0.83
C ALA A 311 -20.66 5.02 1.85
N SER A 312 -20.67 5.50 3.09
CA SER A 312 -19.81 5.01 4.17
C SER A 312 -20.29 3.73 4.86
N SER A 313 -21.58 3.39 4.68
CA SER A 313 -22.23 2.23 5.32
C SER A 313 -22.17 0.94 4.47
N ASN A 314 -21.65 1.02 3.24
CA ASN A 314 -21.45 -0.09 2.31
C ASN A 314 -19.97 -0.49 2.23
#